data_AF-A0A7J7EUT3-F1
#
_entry.id   AF-A0A7J7EUT3-F1
#
_cell.length_a   1.000
_cell.length_b   1.000
_cell.length_c   1.000
_cell.angle_alpha   90.00
_cell.angle_beta   90.00
_cell.angle_gamma   90.00
#
_symmetry.space_group_name_H-M   'P 1'
#
loop_
_entity.id
_entity.type
_entity.pdbx_description
1 polymer ?
#
loop_
_entity_poly.entity_id
_entity_poly.type
_entity_poly.pdbx_seq_one_letter_code
_entity_poly.pdbx_strand_id
1 'polypeptide(L)'
;MGSTRPEAGASGFPRRRRLSALRGREGAWSRGRGEGARRPQSRNGRSRREGGGKRGARERRRLLARRSPSLGLHAVAMPAFGSELQRPPSPPAAQERGAEPHGELQYLGQVEHILRCGFRKDDRTGTGTLSVFGLQARYNLRDEFPLLTTKRVFWKGVLEELLWFIKGSTNANELSSKGVKIWDANGSRDFLDSLGFSTREEGDLGPVYGFQWRHFGAEYKDMDSDLPLMALPPCHALCQFYVVNGELSCQLYQRSGDMGLGVPFNIASYALLTYMIAHITGLKPGDFVHTLGDAHIYLNHVDPLKMQ
;
A
#
# COMPACT_ATOMS: atom_id res chain seq x y z
N MET A 1 -14.21 -3.87 -62.95
CA MET A 1 -14.80 -2.67 -62.32
C MET A 1 -14.87 -2.96 -60.83
N GLY A 2 -14.38 -2.15 -59.89
CA GLY A 2 -13.70 -0.85 -59.97
C GLY A 2 -13.82 -0.16 -58.60
N SER A 3 -12.73 0.50 -58.17
CA SER A 3 -12.69 1.80 -57.46
C SER A 3 -13.77 2.17 -56.41
N THR A 4 -13.45 2.67 -55.21
CA THR A 4 -12.16 3.14 -54.64
C THR A 4 -12.25 3.26 -53.11
N ARG A 5 -11.11 3.27 -52.41
CA ARG A 5 -11.01 3.92 -51.08
C ARG A 5 -10.98 5.45 -51.23
N PRO A 6 -11.38 6.22 -50.21
CA PRO A 6 -10.76 7.48 -49.84
C PRO A 6 -9.69 7.26 -48.74
N GLU A 7 -8.57 7.98 -48.84
CA GLU A 7 -7.56 8.08 -47.77
C GLU A 7 -7.35 9.55 -47.36
N ALA A 8 -6.76 9.72 -46.16
CA ALA A 8 -6.08 10.91 -45.66
C ALA A 8 -6.88 12.22 -45.44
N GLY A 9 -6.64 12.84 -44.28
CA GLY A 9 -7.21 14.13 -43.87
C GLY A 9 -6.48 14.72 -42.68
N ALA A 10 -5.16 14.94 -42.79
CA ALA A 10 -4.30 15.32 -41.67
C ALA A 10 -4.39 16.82 -41.32
N SER A 11 -4.98 17.15 -40.16
CA SER A 11 -4.83 18.43 -39.47
C SER A 11 -5.22 18.26 -37.98
N GLY A 12 -4.70 19.01 -37.02
CA GLY A 12 -3.56 19.93 -37.03
C GLY A 12 -3.31 20.45 -35.61
N PHE A 13 -2.10 20.24 -35.05
CA PHE A 13 -1.80 20.55 -33.64
C PHE A 13 -1.74 22.08 -33.35
N PRO A 14 -2.57 22.63 -32.45
CA PRO A 14 -2.38 23.99 -31.95
C PRO A 14 -1.19 24.04 -30.98
N ARG A 15 -0.15 24.80 -31.31
CA ARG A 15 1.00 25.00 -30.42
C ARG A 15 0.66 25.91 -29.23
N ARG A 16 1.34 25.67 -28.10
CA ARG A 16 1.29 26.44 -26.84
C ARG A 16 1.23 27.96 -27.08
N ARG A 17 0.26 28.65 -26.48
CA ARG A 17 0.40 30.08 -26.15
C ARG A 17 1.11 30.21 -24.80
N ARG A 18 2.17 31.01 -24.75
CA ARG A 18 2.64 31.59 -23.48
C ARG A 18 1.71 32.75 -23.12
N LEU A 19 1.37 32.88 -21.84
CA LEU A 19 0.98 34.16 -21.25
C LEU A 19 2.03 34.53 -20.21
N SER A 20 2.44 35.79 -20.24
CA SER A 20 3.50 36.35 -19.41
C SER A 20 3.07 37.74 -18.91
N ALA A 21 3.59 38.10 -17.74
CA ALA A 21 3.36 39.37 -17.04
C ALA A 21 1.94 39.59 -16.49
N LEU A 22 1.86 39.53 -15.16
CA LEU A 22 1.41 40.70 -14.38
C LEU A 22 2.40 40.86 -13.21
N ARG A 23 3.11 41.98 -13.17
CA ARG A 23 3.91 42.44 -12.02
C ARG A 23 3.26 43.71 -11.46
N GLY A 24 3.32 43.87 -10.15
CA GLY A 24 3.22 45.18 -9.50
C GLY A 24 1.87 45.50 -8.88
N ARG A 25 1.85 45.45 -7.54
CA ARG A 25 1.55 46.61 -6.69
C ARG A 25 2.10 46.34 -5.29
N GLU A 26 3.22 46.96 -4.97
CA GLU A 26 3.60 47.18 -3.58
C GLU A 26 2.69 48.27 -2.99
N GLY A 27 2.29 48.12 -1.73
CA GLY A 27 1.44 49.07 -1.01
C GLY A 27 1.95 49.21 0.43
N ALA A 28 2.29 50.42 0.83
CA ALA A 28 3.06 50.67 2.04
C ALA A 28 2.20 50.90 3.29
N TRP A 29 2.67 50.37 4.42
CA TRP A 29 2.63 50.95 5.77
C TRP A 29 1.39 51.74 6.24
N SER A 30 0.75 51.22 7.29
CA SER A 30 0.16 52.06 8.34
C SER A 30 0.56 51.55 9.73
N ARG A 31 0.67 52.44 10.72
CA ARG A 31 1.20 52.14 12.06
C ARG A 31 0.09 52.12 13.10
N GLY A 32 0.02 51.08 13.92
CA GLY A 32 -0.72 51.08 15.18
C GLY A 32 0.22 50.93 16.37
N ARG A 33 0.13 51.80 17.38
CA ARG A 33 0.71 51.60 18.72
C ARG A 33 -0.42 51.58 19.74
N GLY A 34 -0.30 50.71 20.73
CA GLY A 34 -1.26 50.60 21.84
C GLY A 34 -0.87 49.46 22.79
N GLU A 35 -0.29 49.85 23.91
CA GLU A 35 -0.44 49.34 25.29
C GLU A 35 -1.10 47.95 25.55
N GLY A 36 -0.68 47.17 26.55
CA GLY A 36 0.38 47.40 27.54
C GLY A 36 0.19 46.60 28.85
N ALA A 37 0.53 45.30 28.87
CA ALA A 37 0.32 44.43 30.03
C ALA A 37 1.62 43.82 30.61
N ARG A 38 1.87 44.14 31.88
CA ARG A 38 3.11 43.92 32.65
C ARG A 38 3.46 42.43 32.89
N ARG A 39 4.76 42.08 32.81
CA ARG A 39 5.32 40.90 33.49
C ARG A 39 5.56 41.20 34.98
N PRO A 40 5.38 40.22 35.90
CA PRO A 40 6.02 40.22 37.20
C PRO A 40 7.37 39.47 37.19
N GLN A 41 8.36 39.94 37.97
CA GLN A 41 9.56 39.18 38.34
C GLN A 41 9.87 39.38 39.84
N SER A 42 9.87 38.28 40.59
CA SER A 42 10.53 38.11 41.89
C SER A 42 10.86 36.60 42.00
N ARG A 43 12.09 36.09 42.12
CA ARG A 43 13.38 36.52 42.70
C ARG A 43 13.51 36.14 44.19
N ASN A 44 14.67 35.52 44.52
CA ASN A 44 15.09 34.90 45.78
C ASN A 44 14.49 33.51 46.06
N GLY A 45 15.24 32.54 46.59
CA GLY A 45 16.69 32.52 46.82
C GLY A 45 17.19 31.31 47.64
N ARG A 46 18.53 31.18 47.74
CA ARG A 46 19.31 30.07 48.36
C ARG A 46 19.25 28.74 47.58
N SER A 47 20.32 28.08 47.13
CA SER A 47 21.75 27.95 47.52
C SER A 47 22.07 26.85 48.55
N ARG A 48 22.51 25.69 48.06
CA ARG A 48 23.57 24.86 48.66
C ARG A 48 24.52 24.40 47.55
N ARG A 49 25.79 24.17 47.92
CA ARG A 49 26.87 23.61 47.07
C ARG A 49 27.16 22.17 47.52
N GLU A 50 28.13 21.55 46.84
CA GLU A 50 28.74 20.25 47.12
C GLU A 50 27.85 19.04 46.77
N GLY A 51 28.38 17.95 46.19
CA GLY A 51 29.72 17.74 45.62
C GLY A 51 29.86 16.30 45.11
N GLY A 52 30.25 16.08 43.84
CA GLY A 52 30.20 14.74 43.24
C GLY A 52 31.12 14.56 42.03
N GLY A 53 32.08 13.64 42.14
CA GLY A 53 33.24 13.50 41.25
C GLY A 53 32.96 13.16 39.77
N LYS A 54 33.75 13.77 38.87
CA LYS A 54 33.93 13.33 37.49
C LYS A 54 34.72 12.00 37.44
N ARG A 55 34.03 10.86 37.42
CA ARG A 55 34.60 9.54 37.06
C ARG A 55 33.63 8.81 36.12
N GLY A 56 34.14 8.23 35.03
CA GLY A 56 33.32 7.51 34.03
C GLY A 56 33.80 7.54 32.57
N ALA A 57 34.75 8.42 32.21
CA ALA A 57 35.15 8.64 30.81
C ALA A 57 36.63 8.31 30.46
N ARG A 58 37.33 7.49 31.28
CA ARG A 58 38.76 7.18 31.09
C ARG A 58 39.15 5.72 31.40
N GLU A 59 38.30 4.74 31.09
CA GLU A 59 38.57 3.33 31.39
C GLU A 59 38.30 2.34 30.23
N ARG A 60 38.42 2.80 28.97
CA ARG A 60 38.42 1.93 27.78
C ARG A 60 39.52 2.28 26.76
N ARG A 61 40.72 2.63 27.24
CA ARG A 61 41.94 2.82 26.42
C ARG A 61 43.21 2.36 27.17
N ARG A 62 43.33 1.05 27.47
CA ARG A 62 44.57 0.41 27.96
C ARG A 62 44.51 -1.14 27.94
N LEU A 63 44.20 -1.75 26.79
CA LEU A 63 44.28 -3.22 26.64
C LEU A 63 44.59 -3.73 25.21
N LEU A 64 45.14 -2.88 24.33
CA LEU A 64 45.62 -3.25 22.99
C LEU A 64 47.10 -2.88 22.85
N ALA A 65 47.96 -3.69 23.47
CA ALA A 65 49.42 -3.56 23.41
C ALA A 65 50.12 -4.89 23.75
N ARG A 66 49.82 -5.96 22.99
CA ARG A 66 50.67 -7.17 22.92
C ARG A 66 51.18 -7.34 21.50
N ARG A 67 52.47 -7.62 21.36
CA ARG A 67 53.17 -7.75 20.07
C ARG A 67 52.82 -9.09 19.42
N SER A 68 52.40 -9.09 18.16
CA SER A 68 52.43 -10.29 17.31
C SER A 68 53.86 -10.51 16.81
N PRO A 69 54.38 -11.77 16.81
CA PRO A 69 55.61 -12.10 16.10
C PRO A 69 55.42 -12.01 14.58
N SER A 70 56.50 -11.72 13.86
CA SER A 70 56.54 -11.78 12.39
C SER A 70 56.56 -13.24 11.90
N LEU A 71 55.56 -13.63 11.12
CA LEU A 71 55.58 -14.83 10.28
C LEU A 71 55.62 -14.39 8.80
N GLY A 72 56.49 -15.03 8.02
CA GLY A 72 56.76 -14.63 6.63
C GLY A 72 55.65 -14.99 5.65
N LEU A 73 55.63 -14.29 4.51
CA LEU A 73 54.76 -14.65 3.39
C LEU A 73 55.23 -15.97 2.76
N HIS A 74 54.58 -17.08 3.11
CA HIS A 74 54.49 -18.21 2.21
C HIS A 74 53.33 -17.98 1.25
N ALA A 75 53.62 -17.90 -0.04
CA ALA A 75 52.60 -17.85 -1.08
C ALA A 75 51.89 -19.22 -1.15
N VAL A 76 50.66 -19.30 -0.64
CA VAL A 76 49.81 -20.48 -0.79
C VAL A 76 49.30 -20.50 -2.22
N ALA A 77 49.73 -21.48 -3.01
CA ALA A 77 49.21 -21.70 -4.36
C ALA A 77 47.72 -22.06 -4.26
N MET A 78 46.86 -21.28 -4.94
CA MET A 78 45.46 -21.64 -5.12
C MET A 78 45.36 -22.86 -6.03
N PRO A 79 44.64 -23.94 -5.65
CA PRO A 79 44.39 -25.04 -6.55
C PRO A 79 43.52 -24.57 -7.73
N ALA A 80 43.81 -25.08 -8.93
CA ALA A 80 43.00 -24.77 -10.11
C ALA A 80 41.57 -25.30 -9.93
N PHE A 81 40.57 -24.43 -10.08
CA PHE A 81 39.16 -24.81 -10.02
C PHE A 81 38.78 -25.62 -11.27
N GLY A 82 38.86 -26.94 -11.16
CA GLY A 82 38.70 -27.90 -12.26
C GLY A 82 37.89 -29.14 -11.87
N SER A 83 36.68 -28.95 -11.33
CA SER A 83 35.67 -30.00 -11.19
C SER A 83 34.27 -29.39 -11.25
N GLU A 84 33.31 -30.13 -11.80
CA GLU A 84 31.94 -29.65 -11.95
C GLU A 84 31.28 -29.45 -10.59
N LEU A 85 30.79 -28.23 -10.34
CA LEU A 85 29.73 -28.02 -9.35
C LEU A 85 28.51 -28.79 -9.83
N GLN A 86 28.21 -29.91 -9.17
CA GLN A 86 26.98 -30.65 -9.39
C GLN A 86 25.81 -29.68 -9.29
N ARG A 87 25.01 -29.61 -10.36
CA ARG A 87 23.75 -28.85 -10.34
C ARG A 87 22.91 -29.40 -9.18
N PRO A 88 22.23 -28.55 -8.39
CA PRO A 88 21.30 -29.06 -7.39
C PRO A 88 20.31 -30.00 -8.08
N PRO A 89 19.91 -31.12 -7.44
CA PRO A 89 18.98 -32.05 -8.06
C PRO A 89 17.73 -31.28 -8.49
N SER A 90 17.27 -31.53 -9.72
CA SER A 90 16.02 -30.98 -10.21
C SER A 90 14.93 -31.20 -9.15
N PRO A 91 14.07 -30.20 -8.86
CA PRO A 91 12.93 -30.44 -7.97
C PRO A 91 12.16 -31.67 -8.50
N PRO A 92 11.65 -32.54 -7.60
CA PRO A 92 11.03 -33.79 -8.00
C PRO A 92 10.00 -33.52 -9.10
N ALA A 93 10.14 -34.26 -10.21
CA ALA A 93 9.44 -33.99 -11.47
C ALA A 93 7.97 -33.68 -11.18
N ALA A 94 7.53 -32.48 -11.56
CA ALA A 94 6.31 -31.88 -11.02
C ALA A 94 5.13 -32.83 -11.20
N GLN A 95 4.74 -33.45 -10.08
CA GLN A 95 3.63 -34.40 -9.97
C GLN A 95 2.45 -33.80 -10.72
N GLU A 96 1.95 -34.49 -11.76
CA GLU A 96 1.14 -33.87 -12.82
C GLU A 96 0.01 -33.04 -12.20
N ARG A 97 0.18 -31.71 -12.25
CA ARG A 97 -0.81 -30.79 -11.74
C ARG A 97 -1.97 -30.79 -12.72
N GLY A 98 -2.97 -31.62 -12.41
CA GLY A 98 -4.29 -31.53 -13.02
C GLY A 98 -4.71 -30.06 -13.03
N ALA A 99 -5.20 -29.60 -14.17
CA ALA A 99 -5.25 -28.18 -14.54
C ALA A 99 -5.70 -27.29 -13.37
N GLU A 100 -4.86 -26.32 -13.00
CA GLU A 100 -5.08 -25.42 -11.86
C GLU A 100 -6.51 -24.84 -11.95
N PRO A 101 -7.34 -24.94 -10.88
CA PRO A 101 -8.75 -24.64 -10.97
C PRO A 101 -8.97 -23.17 -11.34
N HIS A 102 -9.88 -22.91 -12.28
CA HIS A 102 -10.25 -21.58 -12.77
C HIS A 102 -10.39 -20.57 -11.62
N GLY A 103 -9.79 -19.39 -11.73
CA GLY A 103 -9.56 -18.49 -10.58
C GLY A 103 -10.82 -18.15 -9.78
N GLU A 104 -11.97 -17.99 -10.43
CA GLU A 104 -13.25 -17.75 -9.74
C GLU A 104 -13.70 -18.94 -8.88
N LEU A 105 -13.42 -20.18 -9.27
CA LEU A 105 -13.71 -21.37 -8.45
C LEU A 105 -12.87 -21.41 -7.18
N GLN A 106 -11.68 -20.80 -7.17
CA GLN A 106 -10.86 -20.69 -5.95
C GLN A 106 -11.47 -19.69 -4.97
N TYR A 107 -11.99 -18.55 -5.45
CA TYR A 107 -12.76 -17.62 -4.62
C TYR A 107 -14.04 -18.29 -4.07
N LEU A 108 -14.81 -19.01 -4.91
CA LEU A 108 -16.04 -19.69 -4.49
C LEU A 108 -15.74 -20.81 -3.47
N GLY A 109 -14.69 -21.60 -3.69
CA GLY A 109 -14.24 -22.63 -2.73
C GLY A 109 -13.78 -22.05 -1.40
N GLN A 110 -13.19 -20.85 -1.38
CA GLN A 110 -12.89 -20.14 -0.12
C GLN A 110 -14.16 -19.67 0.59
N VAL A 111 -15.16 -19.16 -0.14
CA VAL A 111 -16.48 -18.80 0.41
C VAL A 111 -17.15 -20.04 1.01
N GLU A 112 -17.24 -21.15 0.27
CA GLU A 112 -17.79 -22.42 0.73
C GLU A 112 -17.08 -22.95 1.98
N HIS A 113 -15.74 -22.86 2.01
CA HIS A 113 -14.94 -23.25 3.17
C HIS A 113 -15.26 -22.40 4.41
N ILE A 114 -15.41 -21.08 4.29
CA ILE A 114 -15.80 -20.22 5.42
C ILE A 114 -17.25 -20.47 5.85
N LEU A 115 -18.17 -20.73 4.92
CA LEU A 115 -19.56 -21.08 5.24
C LEU A 115 -19.69 -22.41 5.98
N ARG A 116 -18.82 -23.40 5.69
CA ARG A 116 -18.82 -24.73 6.34
C ARG A 116 -17.97 -24.81 7.60
N CYS A 117 -16.82 -24.14 7.62
CA CYS A 117 -15.77 -24.33 8.63
C CYS A 117 -15.41 -23.05 9.41
N GLY A 118 -16.02 -21.90 9.08
CA GLY A 118 -15.74 -20.63 9.73
C GLY A 118 -16.27 -20.55 11.16
N PHE A 119 -15.44 -20.06 12.08
CA PHE A 119 -15.84 -19.80 13.46
C PHE A 119 -16.64 -18.50 13.53
N ARG A 120 -17.74 -18.50 14.28
CA ARG A 120 -18.50 -17.28 14.56
C ARG A 120 -17.70 -16.37 15.49
N LYS A 121 -17.55 -15.10 15.11
CA LYS A 121 -16.88 -14.05 15.87
C LYS A 121 -17.73 -12.79 15.90
N ASP A 122 -17.75 -12.12 17.03
CA ASP A 122 -18.25 -10.75 17.12
C ASP A 122 -17.23 -9.78 16.49
N ASP A 123 -17.71 -8.64 16.01
CA ASP A 123 -16.89 -7.65 15.30
C ASP A 123 -17.25 -6.21 15.73
N ARG A 124 -16.39 -5.25 15.37
CA ARG A 124 -16.53 -3.83 15.75
C ARG A 124 -17.78 -3.12 15.20
N THR A 125 -18.47 -3.70 14.22
CA THR A 125 -19.73 -3.18 13.65
C THR A 125 -20.98 -3.75 14.34
N GLY A 126 -20.83 -4.81 15.16
CA GLY A 126 -21.95 -5.52 15.77
C GLY A 126 -22.72 -6.44 14.82
N THR A 127 -22.27 -6.62 13.57
CA THR A 127 -22.90 -7.52 12.58
C THR A 127 -22.60 -8.99 12.87
N GLY A 128 -21.39 -9.26 13.38
CA GLY A 128 -20.82 -10.60 13.51
C GLY A 128 -20.34 -11.17 12.17
N THR A 129 -19.42 -12.12 12.26
CA THR A 129 -18.80 -12.79 11.11
C THR A 129 -18.70 -14.30 11.31
N LEU A 130 -18.62 -15.05 10.21
CA LEU A 130 -17.96 -16.36 10.13
C LEU A 130 -16.54 -16.13 9.60
N SER A 131 -15.51 -16.70 10.22
CA SER A 131 -14.10 -16.39 9.93
C SER A 131 -13.21 -17.63 9.94
N VAL A 132 -12.25 -17.67 9.01
CA VAL A 132 -11.15 -18.65 8.96
C VAL A 132 -9.83 -17.88 8.90
N PHE A 133 -8.80 -18.39 9.58
CA PHE A 133 -7.47 -17.78 9.59
C PHE A 133 -6.52 -18.50 8.62
N GLY A 134 -6.09 -17.80 7.57
CA GLY A 134 -5.17 -18.31 6.54
C GLY A 134 -5.88 -18.95 5.35
N LEU A 135 -6.01 -18.21 4.24
CA LEU A 135 -6.42 -18.74 2.94
C LEU A 135 -5.52 -18.19 1.81
N GLN A 136 -5.42 -18.90 0.69
CA GLN A 136 -4.70 -18.44 -0.51
C GLN A 136 -5.41 -18.85 -1.80
N ALA A 137 -5.37 -17.98 -2.82
CA ALA A 137 -5.78 -18.25 -4.20
C ALA A 137 -4.70 -17.75 -5.18
N ARG A 138 -4.68 -18.34 -6.39
CA ARG A 138 -3.79 -18.00 -7.51
C ARG A 138 -4.61 -17.79 -8.78
N TYR A 139 -4.51 -16.61 -9.36
CA TYR A 139 -5.16 -16.21 -10.61
C TYR A 139 -4.10 -16.11 -11.70
N ASN A 140 -4.36 -16.69 -12.88
CA ASN A 140 -3.53 -16.50 -14.05
C ASN A 140 -3.86 -15.13 -14.67
N LEU A 141 -2.87 -14.36 -15.13
CA LEU A 141 -3.11 -13.06 -15.77
C LEU A 141 -2.66 -13.01 -17.24
N ARG A 142 -2.20 -14.14 -17.81
CA ARG A 142 -1.60 -14.17 -19.16
C ARG A 142 -2.62 -13.85 -20.25
N ASP A 143 -3.80 -14.48 -20.17
CA ASP A 143 -4.86 -14.42 -21.19
C ASP A 143 -6.27 -14.13 -20.60
N GLU A 144 -6.38 -13.96 -19.27
CA GLU A 144 -7.64 -13.72 -18.54
C GLU A 144 -7.47 -12.59 -17.49
N PHE A 145 -8.52 -11.79 -17.26
CA PHE A 145 -8.56 -10.80 -16.18
C PHE A 145 -9.54 -11.26 -15.08
N PRO A 146 -9.11 -11.43 -13.81
CA PRO A 146 -9.92 -12.04 -12.75
C PRO A 146 -10.96 -11.06 -12.15
N LEU A 147 -11.93 -10.66 -12.96
CA LEU A 147 -13.17 -10.02 -12.50
C LEU A 147 -14.23 -11.12 -12.33
N LEU A 148 -14.82 -11.25 -11.14
CA LEU A 148 -15.84 -12.28 -10.87
C LEU A 148 -17.04 -12.14 -11.84
N THR A 149 -17.51 -13.26 -12.36
CA THR A 149 -18.64 -13.35 -13.30
C THR A 149 -19.95 -13.70 -12.60
N THR A 150 -19.89 -14.42 -11.48
CA THR A 150 -21.03 -14.80 -10.63
C THR A 150 -21.71 -13.60 -9.94
N LYS A 151 -21.04 -12.44 -9.83
CA LYS A 151 -21.67 -11.17 -9.43
C LYS A 151 -21.06 -9.97 -10.15
N ARG A 152 -21.89 -8.94 -10.41
CA ARG A 152 -21.41 -7.67 -10.99
C ARG A 152 -20.52 -6.91 -9.99
N VAL A 153 -19.22 -6.84 -10.28
CA VAL A 153 -18.26 -5.98 -9.57
C VAL A 153 -18.27 -4.56 -10.15
N PHE A 154 -18.13 -3.53 -9.30
CA PHE A 154 -18.18 -2.12 -9.71
C PHE A 154 -16.82 -1.63 -10.26
N TRP A 155 -16.55 -1.93 -11.54
CA TRP A 155 -15.30 -1.63 -12.22
C TRP A 155 -14.79 -0.18 -12.05
N LYS A 156 -15.67 0.83 -12.12
CA LYS A 156 -15.25 2.23 -11.96
C LYS A 156 -14.65 2.50 -10.58
N GLY A 157 -15.19 1.87 -9.53
CA GLY A 157 -14.63 1.95 -8.17
C GLY A 157 -13.21 1.39 -8.11
N VAL A 158 -13.01 0.18 -8.63
CA VAL A 158 -11.70 -0.50 -8.71
C VAL A 158 -10.65 0.38 -9.41
N LEU A 159 -10.98 0.93 -10.57
CA LEU A 159 -10.06 1.74 -11.37
C LEU A 159 -9.72 3.08 -10.70
N GLU A 160 -10.72 3.84 -10.26
CA GLU A 160 -10.51 5.18 -9.70
C GLU A 160 -9.83 5.13 -8.34
N GLU A 161 -10.14 4.12 -7.50
CA GLU A 161 -9.45 3.89 -6.23
C GLU A 161 -7.98 3.53 -6.45
N LEU A 162 -7.67 2.62 -7.37
CA LEU A 162 -6.28 2.24 -7.65
C LEU A 162 -5.47 3.44 -8.17
N LEU A 163 -6.05 4.27 -9.05
CA LEU A 163 -5.40 5.49 -9.52
C LEU A 163 -5.22 6.53 -8.41
N TRP A 164 -6.14 6.60 -7.45
CA TRP A 164 -6.06 7.46 -6.27
C TRP A 164 -4.95 6.98 -5.30
N PHE A 165 -4.81 5.66 -5.08
CA PHE A 165 -3.65 5.08 -4.38
C PHE A 165 -2.33 5.40 -5.10
N ILE A 166 -2.24 5.14 -6.42
CA ILE A 166 -1.02 5.36 -7.21
C ILE A 166 -0.62 6.85 -7.23
N LYS A 167 -1.60 7.77 -7.29
CA LYS A 167 -1.37 9.22 -7.17
C LYS A 167 -0.71 9.59 -5.84
N GLY A 168 -0.99 8.86 -4.76
CA GLY A 168 -0.62 9.20 -3.39
C GLY A 168 -1.72 9.89 -2.60
N SER A 169 -2.94 9.91 -3.13
CA SER A 169 -4.05 10.68 -2.55
C SER A 169 -4.66 10.01 -1.32
N THR A 170 -5.38 10.84 -0.56
CA THR A 170 -5.90 10.58 0.78
C THR A 170 -7.21 11.35 1.06
N ASN A 171 -7.55 12.30 0.18
CA ASN A 171 -8.81 13.05 0.17
C ASN A 171 -9.92 12.20 -0.48
N ALA A 172 -10.87 11.71 0.31
CA ALA A 172 -12.00 10.90 -0.15
C ALA A 172 -12.89 11.65 -1.16
N ASN A 173 -12.99 12.98 -1.06
CA ASN A 173 -13.83 13.79 -1.94
C ASN A 173 -13.39 13.71 -3.42
N GLU A 174 -12.13 13.35 -3.70
CA GLU A 174 -11.65 13.07 -5.07
C GLU A 174 -12.26 11.80 -5.69
N LEU A 175 -12.77 10.88 -4.86
CA LEU A 175 -13.50 9.69 -5.30
C LEU A 175 -15.01 9.98 -5.30
N SER A 176 -15.53 10.61 -4.25
CA SER A 176 -16.94 10.97 -4.11
C SER A 176 -17.42 11.88 -5.26
N SER A 177 -16.60 12.87 -5.67
CA SER A 177 -16.88 13.75 -6.82
C SER A 177 -16.91 13.03 -8.18
N LYS A 178 -16.29 11.84 -8.28
CA LYS A 178 -16.39 10.94 -9.43
C LYS A 178 -17.54 9.93 -9.32
N GLY A 179 -18.31 9.95 -8.23
CA GLY A 179 -19.36 8.98 -7.92
C GLY A 179 -18.84 7.65 -7.36
N VAL A 180 -17.61 7.61 -6.83
CA VAL A 180 -17.01 6.43 -6.19
C VAL A 180 -17.08 6.61 -4.67
N LYS A 181 -18.12 6.05 -4.05
CA LYS A 181 -18.54 6.35 -2.67
C LYS A 181 -17.98 5.42 -1.59
N ILE A 182 -17.04 4.55 -1.94
CA ILE A 182 -16.56 3.46 -1.07
C ILE A 182 -15.82 3.96 0.19
N TRP A 183 -15.37 5.21 0.20
CA TRP A 183 -14.73 5.88 1.34
C TRP A 183 -15.60 6.93 2.05
N ASP A 184 -16.79 7.27 1.52
CA ASP A 184 -17.67 8.35 2.05
C ASP A 184 -17.92 8.17 3.56
N ALA A 185 -18.27 6.95 3.99
CA ALA A 185 -18.59 6.63 5.39
C ALA A 185 -17.36 6.57 6.33
N ASN A 186 -16.13 6.60 5.78
CA ASN A 186 -14.90 6.62 6.58
C ASN A 186 -14.20 7.99 6.57
N GLY A 187 -14.58 8.88 5.64
CA GLY A 187 -14.19 10.28 5.66
C GLY A 187 -15.18 11.20 6.38
N SER A 188 -16.40 10.73 6.69
CA SER A 188 -17.45 11.57 7.27
C SER A 188 -17.10 12.14 8.65
N ARG A 189 -17.65 13.33 8.94
CA ARG A 189 -17.45 14.08 10.19
C ARG A 189 -17.68 13.21 11.43
N ASP A 190 -18.84 12.57 11.52
CA ASP A 190 -19.23 11.70 12.64
C ASP A 190 -18.24 10.55 12.84
N PHE A 191 -17.72 9.95 11.77
CA PHE A 191 -16.79 8.84 11.85
C PHE A 191 -15.40 9.31 12.32
N LEU A 192 -14.90 10.42 11.77
CA LEU A 192 -13.65 11.04 12.23
C LEU A 192 -13.73 11.48 13.69
N ASP A 193 -14.86 12.04 14.13
CA ASP A 193 -15.08 12.45 15.52
C ASP A 193 -15.19 11.25 16.46
N SER A 194 -15.81 10.14 16.04
CA SER A 194 -15.85 8.89 16.80
C SER A 194 -14.46 8.27 17.05
N LEU A 195 -13.48 8.61 16.20
CA LEU A 195 -12.07 8.21 16.34
C LEU A 195 -11.22 9.27 17.06
N GLY A 196 -11.82 10.40 17.47
CA GLY A 196 -11.14 11.51 18.16
C GLY A 196 -10.45 12.53 17.24
N PHE A 197 -10.66 12.47 15.93
CA PHE A 197 -10.03 13.38 14.95
C PHE A 197 -10.84 14.66 14.71
N SER A 198 -11.25 15.32 15.80
CA SER A 198 -12.14 16.50 15.77
C SER A 198 -11.57 17.76 15.10
N THR A 199 -10.27 17.80 14.81
CA THR A 199 -9.61 18.87 14.06
C THR A 199 -9.26 18.48 12.62
N ARG A 200 -9.55 17.24 12.20
CA ARG A 200 -9.31 16.78 10.82
C ARG A 200 -10.51 17.15 9.94
N GLU A 201 -10.27 17.62 8.72
CA GLU A 201 -11.32 17.98 7.77
C GLU A 201 -12.14 16.78 7.27
N GLU A 202 -13.36 17.03 6.79
CA GLU A 202 -14.24 15.97 6.30
C GLU A 202 -13.78 15.45 4.93
N GLY A 203 -13.61 14.13 4.85
CA GLY A 203 -13.03 13.43 3.70
C GLY A 203 -11.52 13.20 3.80
N ASP A 204 -10.82 13.75 4.78
CA ASP A 204 -9.42 13.41 5.03
C ASP A 204 -9.32 12.04 5.75
N LEU A 205 -8.64 11.09 5.11
CA LEU A 205 -8.47 9.72 5.61
C LEU A 205 -7.12 9.49 6.33
N GLY A 206 -6.26 10.50 6.44
CA GLY A 206 -4.88 10.33 6.91
C GLY A 206 -3.98 9.57 5.92
N PRO A 207 -2.75 9.15 6.28
CA PRO A 207 -1.89 8.41 5.38
C PRO A 207 -2.27 6.93 5.30
N VAL A 208 -3.41 6.67 4.68
CA VAL A 208 -3.83 5.36 4.17
C VAL A 208 -2.95 4.95 2.96
N TYR A 209 -3.37 3.91 2.22
CA TYR A 209 -2.56 3.21 1.22
C TYR A 209 -1.79 4.13 0.27
N GLY A 210 -2.46 5.14 -0.32
CA GLY A 210 -1.83 6.03 -1.30
C GLY A 210 -0.61 6.75 -0.76
N PHE A 211 -0.74 7.39 0.41
CA PHE A 211 0.41 8.01 1.06
C PHE A 211 1.51 6.98 1.36
N GLN A 212 1.17 5.83 1.94
CA GLN A 212 2.18 4.83 2.30
C GLN A 212 2.94 4.29 1.07
N TRP A 213 2.31 4.24 -0.10
CA TRP A 213 2.97 3.82 -1.35
C TRP A 213 3.93 4.89 -1.91
N ARG A 214 3.76 6.16 -1.54
CA ARG A 214 4.45 7.30 -2.17
C ARG A 214 5.37 8.09 -1.22
N HIS A 215 5.14 7.99 0.08
CA HIS A 215 5.74 8.82 1.15
C HIS A 215 6.01 8.02 2.44
N PHE A 216 6.21 6.70 2.37
CA PHE A 216 6.43 5.84 3.55
C PHE A 216 7.49 6.40 4.53
N GLY A 217 7.17 6.38 5.82
CA GLY A 217 8.08 6.84 6.88
C GLY A 217 8.16 8.36 7.03
N ALA A 218 7.54 9.13 6.13
CA ALA A 218 7.19 10.51 6.42
C ALA A 218 5.92 10.59 7.29
N GLU A 219 5.78 11.72 7.95
CA GLU A 219 4.60 12.23 8.61
C GLU A 219 3.61 12.75 7.49
N TYR A 220 2.28 12.78 7.63
CA TYR A 220 1.29 13.26 6.57
C TYR A 220 0.30 14.29 7.13
N LYS A 221 -0.15 15.39 6.48
CA LYS A 221 -0.85 16.50 7.19
C LYS A 221 -2.37 16.31 7.36
N ASP A 222 -3.10 17.40 7.19
CA ASP A 222 -4.31 17.41 6.39
C ASP A 222 -4.09 16.81 4.98
N MET A 223 -5.19 16.62 4.26
CA MET A 223 -5.24 16.04 2.92
C MET A 223 -4.71 16.89 1.77
N ASP A 224 -4.41 18.17 2.00
CA ASP A 224 -3.93 19.10 0.97
C ASP A 224 -2.43 19.43 1.13
N SER A 225 -1.77 18.89 2.17
CA SER A 225 -0.42 19.29 2.59
C SER A 225 0.47 18.14 3.10
N ASP A 226 1.78 18.40 3.22
CA ASP A 226 2.78 17.46 3.78
C ASP A 226 2.90 17.58 5.36
N LEU A 227 2.67 16.48 6.14
CA LEU A 227 2.96 16.14 7.60
C LEU A 227 2.15 16.73 8.85
N PRO A 228 1.22 16.14 9.76
CA PRO A 228 1.00 14.80 10.50
C PRO A 228 -0.48 14.16 10.87
N LEU A 229 -0.87 12.87 10.55
CA LEU A 229 -1.82 11.84 11.23
C LEU A 229 -2.80 10.91 10.39
N MET A 230 -3.16 9.67 10.86
CA MET A 230 -4.06 8.60 10.24
C MET A 230 -5.56 8.55 10.61
N ALA A 231 -6.43 7.95 9.75
CA ALA A 231 -7.80 7.51 10.10
C ALA A 231 -8.01 5.98 10.24
N LEU A 232 -7.54 5.13 9.30
CA LEU A 232 -7.76 3.66 9.35
C LEU A 232 -6.52 2.81 9.01
N PRO A 233 -6.24 1.69 9.72
CA PRO A 233 -5.13 0.80 9.41
C PRO A 233 -5.34 -0.03 8.13
N PRO A 234 -4.35 -0.16 7.23
CA PRO A 234 -4.49 -0.82 5.94
C PRO A 234 -4.88 -2.31 6.06
N CYS A 235 -5.80 -2.77 5.20
CA CYS A 235 -6.24 -4.17 5.12
C CYS A 235 -5.34 -5.00 4.20
N HIS A 236 -5.04 -4.50 2.99
CA HIS A 236 -3.97 -5.01 2.14
C HIS A 236 -2.64 -4.41 2.60
N ALA A 237 -1.78 -5.24 3.20
CA ALA A 237 -0.68 -4.78 4.05
C ALA A 237 0.67 -4.74 3.33
N LEU A 238 0.92 -5.67 2.40
CA LEU A 238 2.10 -5.67 1.53
C LEU A 238 1.77 -6.37 0.21
N CYS A 239 2.49 -6.00 -0.84
CA CYS A 239 2.59 -6.79 -2.05
C CYS A 239 4.06 -7.02 -2.42
N GLN A 240 4.36 -8.17 -3.01
CA GLN A 240 5.68 -8.57 -3.47
C GLN A 240 5.61 -8.93 -4.95
N PHE A 241 6.52 -8.38 -5.75
CA PHE A 241 6.64 -8.73 -7.16
C PHE A 241 7.74 -9.78 -7.37
N TYR A 242 7.53 -10.67 -8.34
CA TYR A 242 8.47 -11.70 -8.74
C TYR A 242 8.57 -11.71 -10.26
N VAL A 243 9.80 -11.76 -10.79
CA VAL A 243 10.08 -11.69 -12.23
C VAL A 243 10.85 -12.93 -12.67
N VAL A 244 10.34 -13.63 -13.68
CA VAL A 244 10.96 -14.82 -14.28
C VAL A 244 10.53 -14.94 -15.73
N ASN A 245 11.41 -15.41 -16.63
CA ASN A 245 11.10 -15.67 -18.05
C ASN A 245 10.46 -14.51 -18.85
N GLY A 246 10.60 -13.26 -18.40
CA GLY A 246 9.95 -12.08 -19.00
C GLY A 246 8.52 -11.82 -18.52
N GLU A 247 8.05 -12.57 -17.52
CA GLU A 247 6.77 -12.37 -16.83
C GLU A 247 6.98 -11.70 -15.45
N LEU A 248 5.98 -10.94 -15.02
CA LEU A 248 5.88 -10.30 -13.71
C LEU A 248 4.63 -10.80 -12.98
N SER A 249 4.87 -11.47 -11.85
CA SER A 249 3.85 -11.97 -10.94
C SER A 249 3.78 -11.11 -9.67
N CYS A 250 2.62 -11.09 -9.01
CA CYS A 250 2.37 -10.33 -7.78
C CYS A 250 1.78 -11.23 -6.69
N GLN A 251 2.37 -11.22 -5.49
CA GLN A 251 1.75 -11.79 -4.29
C GLN A 251 1.27 -10.66 -3.36
N LEU A 252 -0.03 -10.66 -3.04
CA LEU A 252 -0.65 -9.80 -2.03
C LEU A 252 -0.80 -10.56 -0.71
N TYR A 253 -0.43 -9.93 0.40
CA TYR A 253 -0.89 -10.33 1.74
C TYR A 253 -1.87 -9.29 2.30
N GLN A 254 -3.08 -9.75 2.60
CA GLN A 254 -4.17 -8.96 3.15
C GLN A 254 -4.54 -9.51 4.53
N ARG A 255 -4.30 -8.72 5.58
CA ARG A 255 -4.49 -9.15 6.99
C ARG A 255 -5.94 -9.51 7.34
N SER A 256 -6.90 -8.98 6.60
CA SER A 256 -8.33 -9.11 6.85
C SER A 256 -9.09 -8.89 5.55
N GLY A 257 -9.95 -9.82 5.17
CA GLY A 257 -10.69 -9.81 3.91
C GLY A 257 -12.14 -10.24 4.08
N ASP A 258 -13.06 -9.30 3.88
CA ASP A 258 -14.48 -9.58 3.69
C ASP A 258 -14.68 -10.20 2.31
N MET A 259 -15.13 -11.44 2.28
CA MET A 259 -15.40 -12.18 1.04
C MET A 259 -16.64 -11.66 0.31
N GLY A 260 -17.57 -11.02 1.03
CA GLY A 260 -18.82 -10.52 0.47
C GLY A 260 -18.61 -9.37 -0.51
N LEU A 261 -17.89 -8.32 -0.08
CA LEU A 261 -17.68 -7.08 -0.83
C LEU A 261 -16.20 -6.81 -1.09
N GLY A 262 -15.35 -6.83 -0.06
CA GLY A 262 -13.96 -6.35 -0.14
C GLY A 262 -13.06 -7.15 -1.10
N VAL A 263 -12.93 -8.46 -0.87
CA VAL A 263 -12.02 -9.35 -1.61
C VAL A 263 -12.26 -9.33 -3.13
N PRO A 264 -13.50 -9.37 -3.66
CA PRO A 264 -13.78 -9.17 -5.09
C PRO A 264 -13.17 -7.90 -5.70
N PHE A 265 -13.17 -6.77 -4.99
CA PHE A 265 -12.52 -5.53 -5.45
C PHE A 265 -11.01 -5.63 -5.31
N ASN A 266 -10.49 -6.24 -4.24
CA ASN A 266 -9.05 -6.39 -4.03
C ASN A 266 -8.40 -7.29 -5.09
N ILE A 267 -9.06 -8.37 -5.53
CA ILE A 267 -8.60 -9.23 -6.63
C ILE A 267 -8.44 -8.42 -7.92
N ALA A 268 -9.50 -7.74 -8.36
CA ALA A 268 -9.48 -6.94 -9.58
C ALA A 268 -8.48 -5.77 -9.50
N SER A 269 -8.37 -5.11 -8.34
CA SER A 269 -7.46 -3.98 -8.12
C SER A 269 -5.98 -4.41 -8.20
N TYR A 270 -5.59 -5.50 -7.51
CA TYR A 270 -4.21 -5.97 -7.55
C TYR A 270 -3.85 -6.71 -8.84
N ALA A 271 -4.80 -7.37 -9.51
CA ALA A 271 -4.60 -7.84 -10.88
C ALA A 271 -4.30 -6.65 -11.81
N LEU A 272 -5.13 -5.60 -11.80
CA LEU A 272 -4.92 -4.39 -12.59
C LEU A 272 -3.58 -3.71 -12.30
N LEU A 273 -3.18 -3.60 -11.01
CA LEU A 273 -1.86 -3.10 -10.63
C LEU A 273 -0.72 -3.96 -11.24
N THR A 274 -0.89 -5.28 -11.27
CA THR A 274 0.09 -6.21 -11.86
C THR A 274 0.21 -5.99 -13.38
N TYR A 275 -0.90 -5.83 -14.10
CA TYR A 275 -0.89 -5.45 -15.52
C TYR A 275 -0.20 -4.09 -15.76
N MET A 276 -0.51 -3.08 -14.94
CA MET A 276 0.08 -1.75 -15.06
C MET A 276 1.58 -1.76 -14.86
N ILE A 277 2.08 -2.48 -13.84
CA ILE A 277 3.52 -2.59 -13.56
C ILE A 277 4.23 -3.43 -14.63
N ALA A 278 3.64 -4.54 -15.07
CA ALA A 278 4.17 -5.34 -16.18
C ALA A 278 4.32 -4.49 -17.46
N HIS A 279 3.28 -3.74 -17.83
CA HIS A 279 3.28 -2.86 -19.00
C HIS A 279 4.39 -1.80 -18.96
N ILE A 280 4.53 -1.04 -17.86
CA ILE A 280 5.56 0.03 -17.76
C ILE A 280 6.99 -0.51 -17.61
N THR A 281 7.16 -1.80 -17.26
CA THR A 281 8.47 -2.48 -17.19
C THR A 281 8.83 -3.27 -18.45
N GLY A 282 7.93 -3.34 -19.44
CA GLY A 282 8.13 -4.13 -20.65
C GLY A 282 8.01 -5.65 -20.45
N LEU A 283 7.40 -6.08 -19.34
CA LEU A 283 7.19 -7.47 -18.97
C LEU A 283 5.76 -7.92 -19.30
N LYS A 284 5.55 -9.24 -19.38
CA LYS A 284 4.20 -9.82 -19.46
C LYS A 284 3.59 -9.98 -18.06
N PRO A 285 2.25 -9.93 -17.93
CA PRO A 285 1.58 -10.31 -16.69
C PRO A 285 1.71 -11.84 -16.47
N GLY A 286 2.09 -12.25 -15.26
CA GLY A 286 2.25 -13.65 -14.86
C GLY A 286 1.08 -14.16 -14.01
N ASP A 287 1.35 -14.42 -12.73
CA ASP A 287 0.36 -14.88 -11.74
C ASP A 287 0.04 -13.76 -10.73
N PHE A 288 -1.21 -13.68 -10.29
CA PHE A 288 -1.59 -12.95 -9.07
C PHE A 288 -1.93 -13.94 -7.94
N VAL A 289 -1.23 -13.85 -6.81
CA VAL A 289 -1.43 -14.71 -5.64
C VAL A 289 -2.00 -13.88 -4.49
N HIS A 290 -3.24 -14.17 -4.10
CA HIS A 290 -3.93 -13.47 -3.01
C HIS A 290 -3.87 -14.31 -1.74
N THR A 291 -3.16 -13.82 -0.72
CA THR A 291 -3.07 -14.47 0.60
C THR A 291 -3.88 -13.66 1.62
N LEU A 292 -4.77 -14.33 2.35
CA LEU A 292 -5.66 -13.74 3.36
C LEU A 292 -5.26 -14.20 4.76
N GLY A 293 -5.22 -13.25 5.70
CA GLY A 293 -5.13 -13.50 7.14
C GLY A 293 -6.48 -13.91 7.72
N ASP A 294 -7.21 -12.95 8.30
CA ASP A 294 -8.61 -13.15 8.73
C ASP A 294 -9.57 -13.06 7.53
N ALA A 295 -9.87 -14.19 6.90
CA ALA A 295 -10.83 -14.30 5.80
C ALA A 295 -12.23 -14.56 6.36
N HIS A 296 -13.19 -13.66 6.08
CA HIS A 296 -14.47 -13.66 6.78
C HIS A 296 -15.67 -13.31 5.89
N ILE A 297 -16.83 -13.76 6.34
CA ILE A 297 -18.15 -13.47 5.80
C ILE A 297 -18.96 -12.82 6.92
N TYR A 298 -19.44 -11.58 6.73
CA TYR A 298 -20.41 -10.98 7.66
C TYR A 298 -21.72 -11.76 7.65
N LEU A 299 -22.40 -11.87 8.80
CA LEU A 299 -23.60 -12.71 8.92
C LEU A 299 -24.75 -12.28 7.99
N ASN A 300 -24.84 -10.99 7.64
CA ASN A 300 -25.78 -10.46 6.65
C ASN A 300 -25.40 -10.76 5.19
N HIS A 301 -24.17 -11.20 4.91
CA HIS A 301 -23.70 -11.60 3.57
C HIS A 301 -23.86 -13.11 3.31
N VAL A 302 -24.21 -13.91 4.33
CA VAL A 302 -24.26 -15.38 4.27
C VAL A 302 -25.21 -15.89 3.18
N ASP A 303 -26.47 -15.42 3.14
CA ASP A 303 -27.44 -15.94 2.17
C ASP A 303 -27.21 -15.44 0.73
N PRO A 304 -26.83 -14.16 0.49
CA PRO A 304 -26.30 -13.73 -0.81
C PRO A 304 -25.11 -14.57 -1.31
N LEU A 305 -24.21 -15.00 -0.42
CA LEU A 305 -23.06 -15.85 -0.76
C LEU A 305 -23.37 -17.35 -0.87
N LYS A 306 -24.60 -17.78 -0.59
CA LYS A 306 -25.13 -19.11 -0.97
C LYS A 306 -25.85 -19.10 -2.32
N MET A 307 -26.20 -17.92 -2.82
CA MET A 307 -26.85 -17.70 -4.11
C MET A 307 -25.84 -17.43 -5.23
N GLN A 308 -24.68 -16.88 -4.87
CA GLN A 308 -23.52 -16.64 -5.75
C GLN A 308 -22.78 -17.96 -6.08
#